data_AF-A0A645B3D7-F1
#
_entry.id   AF-A0A645B3D7-F1
#
_cell.length_a   1.000
_cell.length_b   1.000
_cell.length_c   1.000
_cell.angle_alpha   90.00
_cell.angle_beta   90.00
_cell.angle_gamma   90.00
#
_symmetry.space_group_name_H-M   'P 1'
#
loop_
_entity.id
_entity.type
_entity.pdbx_description
1 polymer ?
#
loop_
_entity_poly.entity_id
_entity_poly.type
_entity_poly.pdbx_seq_one_letter_code
_entity_poly.pdbx_strand_id
1 'polypeptide(L)'
;MVYDTAYNIFSAFEREKFKGKNELTVHYFDCDLLIVDDLGTELVTPFTVSALYNLINTRLLEGRRMVINTNYEMSELENYYSERVTVRLLREFSILKFANRVF
;
A
#
# COMPACT_ATOMS: atom_id res chain seq x y z
N MET A 1 0.63 4.02 15.77
CA MET A 1 1.49 3.63 14.63
C MET A 1 1.23 2.16 14.34
N VAL A 2 1.03 1.80 13.08
CA VAL A 2 0.89 0.41 12.63
C VAL A 2 1.98 0.14 11.60
N TYR A 3 2.65 -1.01 11.72
CA TYR A 3 3.61 -1.52 10.74
C TYR A 3 3.12 -2.89 10.32
N ASP A 4 3.09 -3.14 9.01
CA ASP A 4 2.82 -4.47 8.49
C ASP A 4 3.34 -4.62 7.05
N THR A 5 3.52 -5.87 6.62
CA THR A 5 3.89 -6.19 5.24
C THR A 5 2.70 -6.02 4.30
N ALA A 6 2.96 -5.68 3.04
CA ALA A 6 1.96 -5.62 2.00
C ALA A 6 1.16 -6.93 1.92
N TYR A 7 1.83 -8.08 1.95
CA TYR A 7 1.19 -9.40 1.97
C TYR A 7 0.14 -9.55 3.09
N ASN A 8 0.48 -9.18 4.33
CA ASN A 8 -0.43 -9.30 5.47
C ASN A 8 -1.61 -8.33 5.37
N ILE A 9 -1.35 -7.08 4.94
CA ILE A 9 -2.38 -6.06 4.73
C ILE A 9 -3.41 -6.56 3.72
N PHE A 10 -2.96 -7.04 2.56
CA PHE A 10 -3.86 -7.56 1.53
C PHE A 10 -4.59 -8.82 1.99
N SER A 11 -3.92 -9.72 2.70
CA SER A 11 -4.54 -10.90 3.30
C SER A 11 -5.65 -10.52 4.31
N ALA A 12 -5.48 -9.43 5.05
CA ALA A 12 -6.50 -8.92 5.97
C ALA A 12 -7.72 -8.36 5.22
N PHE A 13 -7.50 -7.63 4.12
CA PHE A 13 -8.58 -7.14 3.24
C PHE A 13 -9.33 -8.28 2.54
N GLU A 14 -8.63 -9.32 2.08
CA GLU A 14 -9.27 -10.51 1.52
C GLU A 14 -10.15 -11.18 2.57
N ARG A 15 -9.64 -11.38 3.79
CA ARG A 15 -10.42 -11.95 4.89
C ARG A 15 -11.67 -11.11 5.20
N GLU A 16 -11.56 -9.79 5.19
CA GLU A 16 -12.70 -8.89 5.41
C GLU A 16 -13.78 -9.09 4.35
N LYS A 17 -13.38 -9.12 3.07
CA LYS A 17 -14.31 -9.32 1.94
C LYS A 17 -15.10 -10.63 2.05
N PHE A 18 -14.47 -11.72 2.52
CA PHE A 18 -15.11 -13.04 2.60
C PHE A 18 -15.83 -13.33 3.93
N LYS A 19 -15.34 -12.78 5.04
CA LYS A 19 -15.82 -13.12 6.41
C LYS A 19 -16.56 -11.98 7.12
N GLY A 20 -16.64 -10.79 6.52
CA GLY A 20 -17.22 -9.59 7.14
C GLY A 20 -16.19 -8.77 7.92
N LYS A 21 -16.67 -7.74 8.66
CA LYS A 21 -15.84 -6.74 9.34
C LYS A 21 -14.60 -7.35 10.00
N ASN A 22 -13.44 -6.81 9.67
CA ASN A 22 -12.15 -7.19 10.24
C ASN A 22 -11.60 -5.99 11.02
N GLU A 23 -11.46 -6.12 12.34
CA GLU A 23 -10.94 -5.02 13.17
C GLU A 23 -9.52 -4.60 12.75
N LEU A 24 -8.75 -5.52 12.19
CA LEU A 24 -7.39 -5.24 11.70
C LEU A 24 -7.39 -4.25 10.54
N THR A 25 -8.35 -4.32 9.63
CA THR A 25 -8.39 -3.42 8.47
C THR A 25 -8.78 -2.00 8.88
N VAL A 26 -9.64 -1.85 9.89
CA VAL A 26 -9.95 -0.56 10.52
C VAL A 26 -8.68 0.12 11.03
N HIS A 27 -7.78 -0.62 11.68
CA HIS A 27 -6.52 -0.07 12.18
C HIS A 27 -5.60 0.44 11.06
N TYR A 28 -5.62 -0.16 9.87
CA TYR A 28 -4.87 0.36 8.72
C TYR A 28 -5.41 1.68 8.19
N PHE A 29 -6.70 1.97 8.35
CA PHE A 29 -7.27 3.28 7.99
C PHE A 29 -7.07 4.33 9.10
N ASP A 30 -7.30 3.95 10.35
CA ASP A 30 -7.42 4.94 11.44
C ASP A 30 -6.09 5.37 12.08
N CYS A 31 -5.03 4.57 11.94
CA CYS A 31 -3.77 4.89 12.62
C CYS A 31 -3.10 6.17 12.10
N ASP A 32 -2.41 6.90 12.99
CA ASP A 32 -1.74 8.17 12.65
C ASP A 32 -0.61 8.02 11.62
N LEU A 33 0.07 6.87 11.66
CA LEU A 33 1.13 6.47 10.75
C LEU A 33 1.00 4.99 10.44
N LEU A 34 0.86 4.68 9.15
CA LEU A 34 0.93 3.33 8.60
C LEU A 34 2.27 3.15 7.88
N ILE A 35 3.02 2.12 8.24
CA ILE A 35 4.20 1.68 7.51
C ILE A 35 3.82 0.42 6.74
N VAL A 36 3.83 0.51 5.41
CA VAL A 36 3.62 -0.61 4.49
C VAL A 36 4.99 -1.10 4.04
N ASP A 37 5.34 -2.30 4.47
CA ASP A 37 6.61 -2.92 4.13
C ASP A 37 6.48 -3.85 2.91
N ASP A 38 7.53 -3.96 2.11
CA ASP A 38 7.69 -4.91 1.02
C ASP A 38 6.54 -4.92 -0.02
N LEU A 39 6.07 -3.74 -0.43
CA LEU A 39 5.11 -3.63 -1.54
C LEU A 39 5.73 -4.25 -2.81
N GLY A 40 5.01 -5.19 -3.41
CA GLY A 40 5.46 -5.98 -4.56
C GLY A 40 5.83 -7.43 -4.23
N THR A 41 5.67 -7.86 -2.99
CA THR A 41 5.81 -9.27 -2.58
C THR A 41 4.48 -10.03 -2.60
N GLU A 42 3.36 -9.33 -2.64
CA GLU A 42 2.03 -9.91 -2.71
C GLU A 42 1.68 -10.44 -4.12
N LEU A 43 0.64 -11.27 -4.18
CA LEU A 43 0.02 -11.61 -5.45
C LEU A 43 -0.76 -10.40 -5.98
N VAL A 44 -0.28 -9.81 -7.07
CA VAL A 44 -0.96 -8.72 -7.76
C VAL A 44 -2.19 -9.26 -8.48
N THR A 45 -3.37 -8.83 -8.03
CA THR A 45 -4.67 -9.20 -8.58
C THR A 45 -5.55 -7.95 -8.68
N PRO A 46 -6.63 -7.96 -9.48
CA PRO A 46 -7.56 -6.84 -9.50
C PRO A 46 -8.10 -6.45 -8.12
N PHE A 47 -8.21 -7.42 -7.19
CA PHE A 47 -8.61 -7.15 -5.82
C PHE A 47 -7.53 -6.40 -5.05
N THR A 48 -6.27 -6.88 -5.06
CA THR A 48 -5.19 -6.24 -4.30
C THR A 48 -4.88 -4.84 -4.83
N VAL A 49 -4.94 -4.64 -6.15
CA VAL A 49 -4.86 -3.31 -6.77
C VAL A 49 -5.97 -2.37 -6.28
N SER A 50 -7.21 -2.85 -6.23
CA SER A 50 -8.36 -2.06 -5.73
C SER A 50 -8.23 -1.76 -4.23
N ALA A 51 -7.80 -2.73 -3.42
CA ALA A 51 -7.57 -2.57 -1.99
C ALA A 51 -6.46 -1.56 -1.70
N LEU A 52 -5.34 -1.63 -2.43
CA LEU A 52 -4.23 -0.68 -2.31
C LEU A 52 -4.68 0.73 -2.67
N TYR A 53 -5.38 0.89 -3.79
CA TYR A 53 -5.94 2.18 -4.18
C TYR A 53 -6.84 2.75 -3.09
N ASN A 54 -7.75 1.94 -2.55
CA ASN A 54 -8.68 2.38 -1.51
C ASN A 54 -7.95 2.78 -0.23
N LEU A 55 -6.99 1.97 0.22
CA LEU A 55 -6.16 2.25 1.39
C LEU A 55 -5.42 3.59 1.25
N ILE A 56 -4.69 3.77 0.15
CA ILE A 56 -3.93 5.00 -0.11
C ILE A 56 -4.88 6.19 -0.20
N ASN A 57 -5.94 6.08 -1.00
CA ASN A 57 -6.84 7.19 -1.26
C ASN A 57 -7.58 7.66 0.00
N THR A 58 -8.12 6.74 0.80
CA THR A 58 -8.81 7.09 2.03
C THR A 58 -7.87 7.77 3.02
N ARG A 59 -6.67 7.20 3.23
CA ARG A 59 -5.68 7.80 4.13
C ARG A 59 -5.23 9.18 3.68
N LEU A 60 -5.03 9.40 2.37
CA LEU A 60 -4.70 10.71 1.82
C LEU A 60 -5.82 11.73 2.06
N LEU A 61 -7.08 11.36 1.81
CA LEU A 61 -8.24 12.24 2.02
C LEU A 61 -8.41 12.62 3.50
N GLU A 62 -8.05 11.73 4.41
CA GLU A 62 -8.09 11.98 5.86
C GLU A 62 -6.80 12.63 6.40
N GLY A 63 -5.80 12.92 5.55
CA GLY A 63 -4.53 13.49 5.97
C GLY A 63 -3.67 12.56 6.84
N ARG A 64 -3.89 11.25 6.75
CA ARG A 64 -3.19 10.22 7.53
C ARG A 64 -1.85 9.86 6.87
N ARG A 65 -0.80 9.76 7.68
CA ARG A 65 0.58 9.59 7.18
C ARG A 65 0.85 8.15 6.79
N MET A 66 1.67 7.97 5.76
CA MET A 66 2.12 6.67 5.28
C MET A 66 3.62 6.69 5.00
N VAL A 67 4.29 5.59 5.31
CA VAL A 67 5.62 5.24 4.78
C VAL A 67 5.44 3.95 4.02
N ILE A 68 5.91 3.91 2.78
CA ILE A 68 5.80 2.74 1.91
C ILE A 68 7.18 2.51 1.34
N ASN A 69 7.73 1.31 1.50
CA ASN A 69 8.82 0.84 0.65
C ASN A 69 8.28 -0.15 -0.37
N THR A 70 9.06 -0.37 -1.42
CA THR A 70 8.66 -1.21 -2.54
C THR A 70 9.89 -1.85 -3.16
N ASN A 71 9.71 -3.04 -3.70
CA ASN A 71 10.74 -3.75 -4.46
C ASN A 71 10.79 -3.33 -5.94
N TYR A 72 9.82 -2.52 -6.37
CA TYR A 72 9.71 -2.00 -7.74
C TYR A 72 10.32 -0.61 -7.88
N GLU A 73 10.92 -0.35 -9.04
CA GLU A 73 11.19 1.01 -9.48
C GLU A 73 9.87 1.74 -9.79
N MET A 74 9.90 3.07 -9.70
CA MET A 74 8.71 3.90 -9.95
C MET A 74 8.12 3.69 -11.35
N SER A 75 8.96 3.41 -12.34
CA SER A 75 8.54 3.10 -13.72
C SER A 75 7.83 1.76 -13.87
N GLU A 76 7.99 0.85 -12.90
CA GLU A 76 7.40 -0.48 -12.92
C GLU A 76 6.03 -0.51 -12.22
N LEU A 77 5.79 0.39 -11.26
CA LEU A 77 4.58 0.41 -10.45
C LEU A 77 3.29 0.46 -11.26
N GLU A 78 3.27 1.18 -12.38
CA GLU A 78 2.08 1.26 -13.24
C GLU A 78 1.68 -0.09 -13.83
N ASN A 79 2.66 -0.92 -14.19
CA ASN A 79 2.42 -2.25 -14.75
C ASN A 79 1.78 -3.20 -13.74
N TYR A 80 2.04 -3.00 -12.44
CA TYR A 80 1.53 -3.85 -11.37
C TYR A 80 0.27 -3.28 -10.70
N TYR A 81 0.22 -1.98 -10.41
CA TYR A 81 -0.82 -1.39 -9.56
C TYR A 81 -1.75 -0.39 -10.23
N SER A 82 -1.63 -0.17 -11.53
CA SER A 82 -2.35 0.84 -12.31
C SER A 82 -1.82 2.27 -12.19
N GLU A 83 -2.04 3.03 -13.27
CA GLU A 83 -1.75 4.47 -13.38
C GLU A 83 -2.30 5.26 -12.18
N ARG A 84 -3.50 4.93 -11.71
CA ARG A 84 -4.16 5.67 -10.62
C ARG A 84 -3.45 5.55 -9.28
N VAL A 85 -2.84 4.41 -9.00
CA VAL A 85 -2.02 4.19 -7.80
C VAL A 85 -0.69 4.91 -7.97
N THR A 86 -0.03 4.69 -9.12
CA THR A 86 1.27 5.29 -9.44
C THR A 86 1.22 6.82 -9.35
N VAL A 87 0.24 7.47 -9.97
CA VAL A 87 0.10 8.93 -9.92
C VAL A 87 -0.09 9.46 -8.51
N ARG A 88 -0.83 8.76 -7.64
CA ARG A 88 -0.98 9.15 -6.23
C ARG A 88 0.35 9.04 -5.47
N LEU A 89 1.06 7.94 -5.66
CA LEU A 89 2.38 7.76 -5.04
C LEU A 89 3.35 8.85 -5.50
N LEU A 90 3.41 9.12 -6.80
CA LEU A 90 4.34 10.12 -7.37
C LEU A 90 4.01 11.56 -6.95
N ARG A 91 2.74 11.90 -6.74
CA ARG A 91 2.31 13.27 -6.43
C ARG A 91 2.24 13.57 -4.94
N GLU A 92 1.83 12.60 -4.13
CA GLU A 92 1.50 12.83 -2.72
C GLU A 92 2.59 12.34 -1.77
N PHE A 93 3.60 11.61 -2.26
CA PHE A 93 4.70 11.10 -1.44
C PHE A 93 6.04 11.74 -1.83
N SER A 94 6.90 11.90 -0.82
CA SER A 94 8.32 12.18 -1.05
C SER A 94 9.05 10.88 -1.37
N ILE A 95 9.59 10.78 -2.58
CA ILE A 95 10.31 9.59 -3.05
C ILE A 95 11.74 9.62 -2.57
N LEU A 96 12.16 8.59 -1.84
CA LEU A 96 13.53 8.41 -1.37
C LEU A 96 14.11 7.16 -2.03
N LYS A 97 15.19 7.33 -2.80
CA LYS A 97 15.96 6.21 -3.36
C LYS A 97 17.09 5.84 -2.40
N PHE A 98 17.14 4.58 -2.00
CA PHE A 98 18.22 4.03 -1.18
C PHE A 98 19.23 3.30 -2.08
N ALA A 99 20.47 3.77 -2.12
CA ALA A 99 21.53 3.18 -2.93
C ALA A 99 22.21 2.04 -2.15
N ASN A 100 21.70 0.80 -2.29
CA ASN A 100 22.38 -0.41 -1.81
C ASN A 100 22.28 -1.61 -2.79
N ARG A 101 21.73 -1.45 -4.00
CA ARG A 101 21.87 -2.45 -5.08
C ARG A 101 23.22 -2.24 -5.78
N VAL A 102 24.16 -3.15 -5.55
CA VAL A 102 25.39 -3.26 -6.35
C VAL A 102 24.99 -3.72 -7.76
N PHE A 103 25.46 -3.01 -8.78
CA PHE A 103 25.20 -3.24 -10.20
C PHE A 103 25.67 -4.62 -10.68
#